data_AF-A0A2E1DME2-F1
#
_entry.id   AF-A0A2E1DME2-F1
#
_cell.length_a   1.000
_cell.length_b   1.000
_cell.length_c   1.000
_cell.angle_alpha   90.00
_cell.angle_beta   90.00
_cell.angle_gamma   90.00
#
_symmetry.space_group_name_H-M   'P 1'
#
loop_
_entity.id
_entity.type
_entity.pdbx_description
1 polymer ?
#
loop_
_entity_poly.entity_id
_entity_poly.type
_entity_poly.pdbx_seq_one_letter_code
_entity_poly.pdbx_strand_id
1 'polypeptide(L)'
;MKAGDAIVEGPRDPKELLEIKGVRETQQYLVEEVQKVYRDQGVSIHDKHIELIVRQMTRRVKIIDPGDSEFLPEEQVDQRAFAETNRVLVDEGQKPAEGRPELMGITKASLATQSWLSAASFQETTRVLTEAAIESKSDGLIGLKENIIIGKLVPAGTGMPQHRNVAPHAPDYKPMDYYSSVDEEQDLAEWLAGQADSSEDEFSGAYEADVIDLATEIENIDPTA
;
A
#
# COMPACT_ATOMS: atom_id res chain seq x y z
N MET A 1 -18.11 -9.40 36.60
CA MET A 1 -17.79 -9.97 35.28
C MET A 1 -18.38 -9.04 34.24
N LYS A 2 -17.58 -8.61 33.27
CA LYS A 2 -18.04 -7.86 32.08
C LYS A 2 -18.21 -8.85 30.92
N ALA A 3 -18.95 -8.44 29.89
CA ALA A 3 -19.10 -9.26 28.69
C ALA A 3 -17.74 -9.55 28.05
N GLY A 4 -17.45 -10.83 27.80
CA GLY A 4 -16.22 -11.31 27.17
C GLY A 4 -15.02 -11.52 28.11
N ASP A 5 -15.21 -11.51 29.42
CA ASP A 5 -14.19 -11.95 30.37
C ASP A 5 -14.03 -13.48 30.34
N ALA A 6 -12.80 -13.98 30.51
CA ALA A 6 -12.54 -15.41 30.53
C ALA A 6 -13.23 -16.09 31.71
N ILE A 7 -13.96 -17.17 31.41
CA ILE A 7 -14.61 -18.02 32.40
C ILE A 7 -13.67 -19.14 32.85
N VAL A 8 -12.76 -19.58 31.97
CA VAL A 8 -11.80 -20.68 32.17
C VAL A 8 -10.41 -20.20 31.77
N GLU A 9 -9.37 -20.76 32.38
CA GLU A 9 -7.98 -20.56 31.95
C GLU A 9 -7.72 -21.26 30.60
N GLY A 10 -7.15 -20.52 29.66
CA GLY A 10 -6.81 -21.05 28.33
C GLY A 10 -6.87 -19.99 27.23
N PRO A 11 -6.47 -20.37 26.00
CA PRO A 11 -6.62 -19.50 24.83
C PRO A 11 -8.11 -19.29 24.53
N ARG A 12 -8.47 -18.03 24.27
CA ARG A 12 -9.81 -17.63 23.85
C ARG A 12 -9.96 -17.81 22.35
N ASP A 13 -11.17 -18.14 21.89
CA ASP A 13 -11.50 -18.11 20.46
C ASP A 13 -11.54 -16.64 19.98
N PRO A 14 -10.67 -16.24 19.03
CA PRO A 14 -10.69 -14.90 18.48
C PRO A 14 -12.01 -14.50 17.80
N LYS A 15 -12.78 -15.47 17.29
CA LYS A 15 -14.08 -15.22 16.64
C LYS A 15 -15.13 -14.80 17.65
N GLU A 16 -15.25 -15.53 18.76
CA GLU A 16 -16.14 -15.16 19.86
C GLU A 16 -15.73 -13.81 20.48
N LEU A 17 -14.43 -13.58 20.60
CA LEU A 17 -13.91 -12.32 21.11
C LEU A 17 -14.30 -11.14 20.21
N LEU A 18 -14.29 -11.33 18.89
CA LEU A 18 -14.70 -10.32 17.92
C LEU A 18 -16.18 -9.95 18.07
N GLU A 19 -17.04 -10.95 18.24
CA GLU A 19 -18.48 -10.74 18.39
C GLU A 19 -18.84 -10.03 19.69
N ILE A 20 -18.09 -10.28 20.77
CA ILE A 20 -18.41 -9.77 22.11
C ILE A 20 -17.72 -8.43 22.41
N LYS A 21 -16.40 -8.33 22.14
CA LYS A 21 -15.58 -7.15 22.48
C LYS A 21 -15.27 -6.25 21.30
N GLY A 22 -15.53 -6.70 20.08
CA GLY A 22 -15.29 -5.93 18.86
C GLY A 22 -13.88 -6.05 18.30
N VAL A 23 -13.65 -5.38 17.17
CA VAL A 23 -12.43 -5.54 16.34
C VAL A 23 -11.17 -5.18 17.11
N ARG A 24 -11.14 -4.03 17.80
CA ARG A 24 -9.95 -3.50 18.46
C ARG A 24 -9.38 -4.48 19.50
N GLU A 25 -10.25 -5.05 20.33
CA GLU A 25 -9.79 -5.91 21.42
C GLU A 25 -9.36 -7.28 20.92
N THR A 26 -10.00 -7.76 19.85
CA THR A 26 -9.53 -8.96 19.14
C THR A 26 -8.17 -8.74 18.49
N GLN A 27 -7.94 -7.58 17.86
CA GLN A 27 -6.64 -7.28 17.26
C GLN A 27 -5.54 -7.21 18.33
N GLN A 28 -5.79 -6.54 19.45
CA GLN A 28 -4.84 -6.45 20.56
C GLN A 28 -4.54 -7.84 21.15
N TYR A 29 -5.57 -8.66 21.39
CA TYR A 29 -5.42 -10.03 21.86
C TYR A 29 -4.52 -10.87 20.93
N LEU A 30 -4.74 -10.78 19.61
CA LEU A 30 -3.92 -11.51 18.64
C LEU A 30 -2.46 -11.05 18.65
N VAL A 31 -2.21 -9.75 18.75
CA VAL A 31 -0.85 -9.20 18.83
C VAL A 31 -0.15 -9.70 20.10
N GLU A 32 -0.81 -9.63 21.25
CA GLU A 32 -0.24 -10.04 22.54
C GLU A 32 0.08 -11.54 22.58
N GLU A 33 -0.82 -12.40 22.11
CA GLU A 33 -0.59 -13.86 22.11
C GLU A 33 0.53 -14.29 21.15
N VAL A 34 0.57 -13.71 19.94
CA VAL A 34 1.66 -14.01 18.98
C VAL A 34 2.99 -13.51 19.54
N GLN A 35 3.02 -12.30 20.08
CA GLN A 35 4.22 -11.69 20.62
C GLN A 35 4.76 -12.44 21.84
N LYS A 36 3.88 -12.99 22.69
CA LYS A 36 4.27 -13.84 23.83
C LYS A 36 5.10 -15.04 23.38
N VAL A 37 4.66 -15.76 22.33
CA VAL A 37 5.40 -16.92 21.79
C VAL A 37 6.78 -16.52 21.25
N TYR A 38 6.89 -15.39 20.56
CA TYR A 38 8.18 -14.91 20.06
C TYR A 38 9.13 -14.47 21.19
N ARG A 39 8.61 -13.78 22.21
CA ARG A 39 9.38 -13.40 23.39
C ARG A 39 9.87 -14.63 24.17
N ASP A 40 9.03 -15.66 24.30
CA ASP A 40 9.40 -16.92 24.97
C ASP A 40 10.54 -17.65 24.24
N GLN A 41 10.66 -17.46 22.92
CA GLN A 41 11.76 -17.97 22.09
C GLN A 41 12.97 -17.02 22.01
N GLY A 42 12.93 -15.89 22.72
CA GLY A 42 14.00 -14.89 22.72
C GLY A 42 14.11 -14.07 21.43
N VAL A 43 13.09 -14.10 20.56
CA VAL A 43 13.07 -13.34 19.30
C VAL A 43 12.36 -12.00 19.53
N SER A 44 13.05 -10.91 19.20
CA SER A 44 12.45 -9.56 19.24
C SER A 44 11.85 -9.21 17.89
N ILE A 45 10.53 -8.99 17.86
CA ILE A 45 9.78 -8.51 16.70
C ILE A 45 9.01 -7.26 17.14
N HIS A 46 9.02 -6.21 16.33
CA HIS A 46 8.23 -5.03 16.63
C HIS A 46 6.75 -5.30 16.33
N ASP A 47 5.87 -4.93 17.27
CA ASP A 47 4.42 -5.15 17.21
C ASP A 47 3.77 -4.66 15.89
N LYS A 48 4.29 -3.57 15.29
CA LYS A 48 3.87 -3.03 13.99
C LYS A 48 3.78 -4.10 12.90
N HIS A 49 4.69 -5.07 12.86
CA HIS A 49 4.66 -6.13 11.85
C HIS A 49 3.48 -7.07 12.07
N ILE A 50 3.19 -7.44 13.31
CA ILE A 50 2.06 -8.32 13.65
C ILE A 50 0.75 -7.58 13.42
N GLU A 51 0.66 -6.31 13.84
CA GLU A 51 -0.51 -5.45 13.61
C GLU A 51 -0.86 -5.34 12.12
N LEU A 52 0.15 -5.19 11.24
CA LEU A 52 -0.07 -5.14 9.79
C LEU A 52 -0.71 -6.42 9.26
N ILE A 53 -0.33 -7.59 9.79
CA ILE A 53 -0.90 -8.89 9.39
C ILE A 53 -2.31 -9.04 9.95
N VAL A 54 -2.50 -8.75 11.24
CA VAL A 54 -3.79 -8.81 11.92
C VAL A 54 -4.80 -7.87 11.27
N ARG A 55 -4.37 -6.69 10.80
CA ARG A 55 -5.20 -5.78 10.01
C ARG A 55 -5.71 -6.42 8.71
N GLN A 56 -4.91 -7.24 8.04
CA GLN A 56 -5.37 -7.97 6.84
C GLN A 56 -6.38 -9.06 7.19
N MET A 57 -6.27 -9.68 8.37
CA MET A 57 -7.20 -10.71 8.84
C MET A 57 -8.60 -10.16 9.14
N THR A 58 -8.72 -8.89 9.54
CA THR A 58 -10.01 -8.23 9.86
C THR A 58 -10.49 -7.27 8.77
N ARG A 59 -9.96 -7.37 7.55
CA ARG A 59 -10.24 -6.41 6.45
C ARG A 59 -11.62 -6.59 5.81
N ARG A 60 -12.27 -7.74 6.00
CA ARG A 60 -13.57 -8.05 5.38
C ARG A 60 -14.73 -7.86 6.36
N VAL A 61 -15.87 -7.50 5.80
CA VAL A 61 -17.15 -7.37 6.50
C VAL A 61 -18.14 -8.28 5.80
N LYS A 62 -18.87 -9.09 6.57
CA LYS A 62 -19.98 -9.91 6.08
C LYS A 62 -21.27 -9.09 6.15
N ILE A 63 -21.97 -8.98 5.04
CA ILE A 63 -23.25 -8.26 4.95
C ILE A 63 -24.36 -9.08 5.61
N ILE A 64 -25.15 -8.42 6.45
CA ILE A 64 -26.33 -9.01 7.12
C ILE A 64 -27.59 -8.53 6.43
N ASP A 65 -27.71 -7.21 6.30
CA ASP A 65 -28.81 -6.55 5.60
C ASP A 65 -28.20 -5.61 4.56
N PRO A 66 -28.47 -5.81 3.26
CA PRO A 66 -27.96 -4.91 2.23
C PRO A 66 -28.62 -3.51 2.28
N GLY A 67 -29.77 -3.34 2.94
CA GLY A 67 -30.50 -2.08 2.90
C GLY A 67 -30.89 -1.72 1.46
N ASP A 68 -30.55 -0.49 1.04
CA ASP A 68 -30.75 -0.03 -0.34
C ASP A 68 -29.46 -0.12 -1.21
N SER A 69 -28.42 -0.82 -0.73
CA SER A 69 -27.18 -0.99 -1.48
C SER A 69 -27.27 -2.11 -2.53
N GLU A 70 -26.26 -2.17 -3.41
CA GLU A 70 -26.11 -3.26 -4.39
C GLU A 70 -25.52 -4.55 -3.80
N PHE A 71 -25.23 -4.59 -2.50
CA PHE A 71 -24.62 -5.76 -1.86
C PHE A 71 -25.60 -6.92 -1.79
N LEU A 72 -25.06 -8.15 -1.78
CA LEU A 72 -25.84 -9.35 -1.53
C LEU A 72 -25.79 -9.74 -0.05
N PRO A 73 -26.90 -10.27 0.51
CA PRO A 73 -26.87 -10.87 1.84
C PRO A 73 -25.80 -11.96 1.94
N GLU A 74 -25.08 -12.00 3.06
CA GLU A 74 -23.95 -12.89 3.33
C GLU A 74 -22.69 -12.67 2.47
N GLU A 75 -22.68 -11.68 1.58
CA GLU A 75 -21.50 -11.32 0.81
C GLU A 75 -20.36 -10.81 1.70
N GLN A 76 -19.12 -11.15 1.33
CA GLN A 76 -17.90 -10.69 2.00
C GLN A 76 -17.28 -9.52 1.24
N VAL A 77 -17.51 -8.30 1.70
CA VAL A 77 -17.00 -7.09 1.06
C VAL A 77 -15.79 -6.52 1.81
N ASP A 78 -14.99 -5.71 1.11
CA ASP A 78 -13.89 -4.99 1.74
C ASP A 78 -14.43 -3.92 2.69
N GLN A 79 -13.87 -3.81 3.90
CA GLN A 79 -14.32 -2.85 4.90
C GLN A 79 -14.29 -1.40 4.41
N ARG A 80 -13.29 -1.05 3.57
CA ARG A 80 -13.19 0.31 3.02
C ARG A 80 -14.28 0.56 1.99
N ALA A 81 -14.51 -0.38 1.08
CA ALA A 81 -15.58 -0.28 0.09
C ALA A 81 -16.96 -0.21 0.78
N PHE A 82 -17.20 -1.06 1.77
CA PHE A 82 -18.42 -1.02 2.59
C PHE A 82 -18.64 0.35 3.25
N ALA A 83 -17.62 0.91 3.89
CA ALA A 83 -17.71 2.21 4.55
C ALA A 83 -17.97 3.36 3.55
N GLU A 84 -17.35 3.30 2.36
CA GLU A 84 -17.53 4.28 1.30
C GLU A 84 -18.93 4.23 0.70
N THR A 85 -19.42 3.04 0.33
CA THR A 85 -20.79 2.84 -0.18
C THR A 85 -21.83 3.31 0.84
N ASN A 86 -21.67 2.94 2.11
CA ASN A 86 -22.61 3.37 3.15
C ASN A 86 -22.59 4.88 3.37
N ARG A 87 -21.42 5.53 3.25
CA ARG A 87 -21.33 6.99 3.33
C ARG A 87 -22.16 7.65 2.22
N VAL A 88 -22.03 7.17 0.98
CA VAL A 88 -22.80 7.68 -0.17
C VAL A 88 -24.31 7.48 0.05
N LEU A 89 -24.74 6.29 0.48
CA LEU A 89 -26.16 6.01 0.72
C LEU A 89 -26.76 6.93 1.80
N VAL A 90 -26.02 7.18 2.88
CA VAL A 90 -26.45 8.09 3.94
C VAL A 90 -26.54 9.52 3.43
N ASP A 91 -25.58 9.97 2.62
CA ASP A 91 -25.58 11.31 2.01
C ASP A 91 -26.78 11.50 1.05
N GLU A 92 -27.25 10.42 0.41
CA GLU A 92 -28.44 10.40 -0.44
C GLU A 92 -29.76 10.17 0.35
N GLY A 93 -29.70 9.97 1.66
CA GLY A 93 -30.87 9.71 2.51
C GLY A 93 -31.48 8.31 2.34
N GLN A 94 -30.74 7.37 1.76
CA GLN A 94 -31.12 5.97 1.60
C GLN A 94 -30.76 5.15 2.85
N LYS A 95 -31.25 3.91 2.94
CA LYS A 95 -30.90 3.00 4.04
C LYS A 95 -29.51 2.39 3.82
N PRO A 96 -28.54 2.63 4.71
CA PRO A 96 -27.21 2.02 4.60
C PRO A 96 -27.27 0.51 4.84
N ALA A 97 -26.28 -0.21 4.29
CA ALA A 97 -26.14 -1.64 4.53
C ALA A 97 -25.62 -1.92 5.95
N GLU A 98 -26.13 -2.96 6.60
CA GLU A 98 -25.63 -3.48 7.87
C GLU A 98 -24.69 -4.66 7.63
N GLY A 99 -23.52 -4.62 8.28
CA GLY A 99 -22.53 -5.68 8.17
C GLY A 99 -21.80 -5.93 9.49
N ARG A 100 -21.34 -7.17 9.68
CA ARG A 100 -20.48 -7.54 10.82
C ARG A 100 -19.06 -7.79 10.34
N PRO A 101 -18.03 -7.25 11.03
CA PRO A 101 -16.65 -7.60 10.75
C PRO A 101 -16.44 -9.11 10.82
N GLU A 102 -15.67 -9.66 9.88
CA GLU A 102 -15.33 -11.09 9.87
C GLU A 102 -13.82 -11.25 10.05
N LEU A 103 -13.41 -12.06 11.03
CA LEU A 103 -12.02 -12.48 11.18
C LEU A 103 -11.75 -13.69 10.28
N MET A 104 -10.79 -13.54 9.39
CA MET A 104 -10.33 -14.61 8.50
C MET A 104 -8.89 -15.01 8.82
N GLY A 105 -8.57 -16.28 8.62
CA GLY A 105 -7.18 -16.73 8.60
C GLY A 105 -6.41 -16.12 7.42
N ILE A 106 -5.09 -15.99 7.56
CA ILE A 106 -4.21 -15.37 6.55
C ILE A 106 -4.37 -15.98 5.14
N THR A 107 -4.56 -17.30 5.05
CA THR A 107 -4.75 -18.02 3.77
C THR A 107 -6.08 -17.62 3.12
N LYS A 108 -7.18 -17.63 3.89
CA LYS A 108 -8.51 -17.23 3.39
C LYS A 108 -8.51 -15.75 2.99
N ALA A 109 -7.89 -14.89 3.81
CA ALA A 109 -7.76 -13.46 3.51
C ALA A 109 -6.95 -13.19 2.22
N SER A 110 -5.92 -14.01 1.94
CA SER A 110 -5.09 -13.89 0.74
C SER A 110 -5.79 -14.39 -0.53
N LEU A 111 -6.69 -15.37 -0.41
CA LEU A 111 -7.52 -15.83 -1.53
C LEU A 111 -8.66 -14.85 -1.83
N ALA A 112 -9.23 -14.23 -0.79
CA ALA A 112 -10.28 -13.23 -0.90
C ALA A 112 -9.73 -11.84 -1.27
N THR A 113 -8.74 -11.73 -2.17
CA THR A 113 -8.28 -10.45 -2.69
C THR A 113 -9.12 -10.01 -3.89
N GLN A 114 -9.08 -8.73 -4.24
CA GLN A 114 -9.85 -8.20 -5.39
C GLN A 114 -9.23 -8.60 -6.74
N SER A 115 -7.92 -8.85 -6.75
CA SER A 115 -7.20 -9.30 -7.95
C SER A 115 -7.28 -10.81 -8.09
N TRP A 116 -8.04 -11.27 -9.08
CA TRP A 116 -8.12 -12.69 -9.38
C TRP A 116 -6.76 -13.22 -9.89
N LEU A 117 -5.95 -12.39 -10.56
CA LEU A 117 -4.63 -12.79 -11.05
C LEU A 117 -3.66 -13.03 -9.89
N SER A 118 -3.70 -12.14 -8.89
CA SER A 118 -2.92 -12.29 -7.66
C SER A 118 -3.40 -13.49 -6.84
N ALA A 119 -4.72 -13.68 -6.69
CA ALA A 119 -5.28 -14.81 -5.96
C ALA A 119 -4.93 -16.15 -6.62
N ALA A 120 -5.08 -16.25 -7.95
CA ALA A 120 -4.75 -17.46 -8.71
C ALA A 120 -3.25 -17.81 -8.60
N SER A 121 -2.37 -16.81 -8.53
CA SER A 121 -0.93 -17.04 -8.34
C SER A 121 -0.55 -17.62 -6.96
N PHE A 122 -1.44 -17.52 -5.97
CA PHE A 122 -1.19 -17.98 -4.61
C PHE A 122 -1.55 -19.46 -4.44
N GLN A 123 -2.84 -19.80 -4.52
CA GLN A 123 -3.38 -21.16 -4.36
C GLN A 123 -4.70 -21.30 -5.15
N GLU A 124 -5.18 -22.53 -5.30
CA GLU A 124 -6.50 -22.85 -5.88
C GLU A 124 -6.74 -22.27 -7.30
N THR A 125 -5.69 -22.24 -8.12
CA THR A 125 -5.65 -21.67 -9.49
C THR A 125 -6.90 -21.97 -10.31
N THR A 126 -7.30 -23.24 -10.42
CA THR A 126 -8.44 -23.66 -11.23
C THR A 126 -9.74 -23.03 -10.74
N ARG A 127 -10.00 -23.05 -9.42
CA ARG A 127 -11.22 -22.50 -8.84
C ARG A 127 -11.31 -21.00 -9.08
N VAL A 128 -10.24 -20.27 -8.78
CA VAL A 128 -10.19 -18.81 -8.92
C VAL A 128 -10.39 -18.38 -10.37
N LEU A 129 -9.75 -19.06 -11.33
CA LEU A 129 -9.89 -18.74 -12.75
C LEU A 129 -11.30 -19.05 -13.28
N THR A 130 -11.91 -20.16 -12.84
CA THR A 130 -13.28 -20.50 -13.26
C THR A 130 -14.29 -19.50 -12.73
N GLU A 131 -14.17 -19.08 -11.47
CA GLU A 131 -15.08 -18.11 -10.84
C GLU A 131 -14.95 -16.74 -11.52
N ALA A 132 -13.71 -16.28 -11.75
CA ALA A 132 -13.45 -15.04 -12.47
C ALA A 132 -13.99 -15.06 -13.92
N ALA A 133 -13.91 -16.20 -14.61
CA ALA A 133 -14.46 -16.35 -15.95
C ALA A 133 -15.99 -16.34 -15.98
N ILE A 134 -16.65 -17.00 -15.01
CA ILE A 134 -18.11 -17.03 -14.88
C ILE A 134 -18.66 -15.64 -14.59
N GLU A 135 -17.99 -14.90 -13.71
CA GLU A 135 -18.41 -13.55 -13.30
C GLU A 135 -17.91 -12.44 -14.25
N SER A 136 -17.14 -12.80 -15.29
CA SER A 136 -16.51 -11.85 -16.22
C SER A 136 -15.68 -10.77 -15.50
N LYS A 137 -14.93 -11.16 -14.47
CA LYS A 137 -14.13 -10.24 -13.65
C LYS A 137 -12.95 -9.67 -14.44
N SER A 138 -12.80 -8.35 -14.39
CA SER A 138 -11.64 -7.63 -14.92
C SER A 138 -10.68 -7.27 -13.79
N ASP A 139 -9.37 -7.42 -14.01
CA ASP A 139 -8.34 -7.08 -13.02
C ASP A 139 -7.76 -5.68 -13.30
N GLY A 140 -7.77 -4.82 -12.29
CA GLY A 140 -7.27 -3.44 -12.38
C GLY A 140 -5.75 -3.31 -12.32
N LEU A 141 -5.02 -4.38 -11.98
CA LEU A 141 -3.54 -4.40 -11.90
C LEU A 141 -2.97 -3.33 -10.96
N ILE A 142 -3.65 -3.09 -9.84
CA ILE A 142 -3.26 -2.06 -8.86
C ILE A 142 -2.27 -2.63 -7.84
N GLY A 143 -2.22 -3.96 -7.66
CA GLY A 143 -1.38 -4.59 -6.66
C GLY A 143 0.06 -4.84 -7.13
N LEU A 144 0.87 -5.29 -6.16
CA LEU A 144 2.27 -5.63 -6.41
C LEU A 144 2.41 -6.87 -7.29
N LYS A 145 1.63 -7.92 -6.99
CA LYS A 145 1.77 -9.22 -7.65
C LYS A 145 1.33 -9.19 -9.11
N GLU A 146 0.22 -8.53 -9.45
CA GLU A 146 -0.19 -8.47 -10.87
C GLU A 146 0.86 -7.78 -11.73
N ASN A 147 1.44 -6.67 -11.25
CA ASN A 147 2.45 -5.93 -12.00
C ASN A 147 3.73 -6.73 -12.18
N ILE A 148 4.16 -7.50 -11.17
CA ILE A 148 5.30 -8.42 -11.28
C ILE A 148 5.03 -9.50 -12.34
N ILE A 149 3.84 -10.12 -12.33
CA ILE A 149 3.48 -11.19 -13.27
C ILE A 149 3.49 -10.68 -14.72
N ILE A 150 3.04 -9.44 -14.93
CA ILE A 150 2.93 -8.83 -16.26
C ILE A 150 4.28 -8.21 -16.71
N GLY A 151 5.20 -7.93 -15.78
CA GLY A 151 6.48 -7.27 -16.07
C GLY A 151 6.40 -5.74 -16.12
N LYS A 152 5.40 -5.14 -15.47
CA LYS A 152 5.31 -3.68 -15.27
C LYS A 152 6.01 -3.26 -13.98
N LEU A 153 6.38 -1.98 -13.90
CA LEU A 153 6.90 -1.41 -12.65
C LEU A 153 5.87 -1.58 -11.53
N VAL A 154 6.33 -2.04 -10.36
CA VAL A 154 5.47 -2.20 -9.19
C VAL A 154 5.04 -0.84 -8.64
N PRO A 155 3.80 -0.70 -8.14
CA PRO A 155 3.28 0.56 -7.60
C PRO A 155 3.80 0.84 -6.16
N ALA A 156 5.09 0.63 -5.93
CA ALA A 156 5.77 0.90 -4.66
C ALA A 156 7.20 1.38 -4.89
N GLY A 157 7.72 2.20 -3.97
CA GLY A 157 9.05 2.81 -4.12
C GLY A 157 9.12 3.68 -5.37
N THR A 158 10.17 3.54 -6.17
CA THR A 158 10.38 4.34 -7.40
C THR A 158 9.34 4.11 -8.49
N GLY A 159 8.56 3.03 -8.41
CA GLY A 159 7.45 2.79 -9.34
C GLY A 159 6.18 3.57 -9.01
N MET A 160 6.13 4.28 -7.87
CA MET A 160 5.03 5.19 -7.55
C MET A 160 5.03 6.40 -8.51
N PRO A 161 3.86 6.91 -8.94
CA PRO A 161 3.78 8.04 -9.87
C PRO A 161 4.55 9.28 -9.42
N GLN A 162 4.58 9.54 -8.10
CA GLN A 162 5.29 10.68 -7.51
C GLN A 162 6.80 10.63 -7.78
N HIS A 163 7.39 9.43 -7.79
CA HIS A 163 8.82 9.25 -8.03
C HIS A 163 9.16 9.02 -9.51
N ARG A 164 8.20 8.49 -10.28
CA ARG A 164 8.39 8.21 -11.71
C ARG A 164 8.27 9.46 -12.58
N ASN A 165 7.32 10.33 -12.28
CA ASN A 165 6.99 11.49 -13.11
C ASN A 165 7.72 12.75 -12.62
N VAL A 166 8.99 12.62 -12.26
CA VAL A 166 9.83 13.75 -11.87
C VAL A 166 10.50 14.30 -13.12
N ALA A 167 10.10 15.49 -13.54
CA ALA A 167 10.82 16.23 -14.56
C ALA A 167 12.01 16.93 -13.88
N PRO A 168 13.25 16.74 -14.36
CA PRO A 168 14.37 17.52 -13.84
C PRO A 168 14.14 19.00 -14.18
N HIS A 169 14.07 19.85 -13.16
CA HIS A 169 14.08 21.29 -13.35
C HIS A 169 15.54 21.74 -13.43
N ALA A 170 16.03 21.95 -14.66
CA ALA A 170 17.39 22.39 -14.89
C ALA A 170 17.37 23.57 -15.89
N PRO A 171 17.17 24.81 -15.41
CA PRO A 171 17.02 25.99 -16.27
C PRO A 171 18.26 26.30 -17.11
N ASP A 172 19.45 25.97 -16.60
CA ASP A 172 20.73 26.18 -17.29
C ASP A 172 21.32 24.90 -17.91
N TYR A 173 20.53 23.83 -18.03
CA TYR A 173 21.02 22.59 -18.64
C TYR A 173 21.27 22.78 -20.13
N LYS A 174 22.55 22.81 -20.49
CA LYS A 174 23.00 22.59 -21.87
C LYS A 174 23.18 21.08 -22.04
N PRO A 175 22.40 20.42 -22.92
CA PRO A 175 22.70 19.04 -23.29
C PRO A 175 24.16 18.97 -23.71
N MET A 176 24.93 18.07 -23.11
CA MET A 176 26.29 17.82 -23.59
C MET A 176 26.23 17.43 -25.06
N ASP A 177 27.15 17.98 -25.85
CA ASP A 177 27.31 17.55 -27.23
C ASP A 177 27.60 16.05 -27.26
N TYR A 178 26.87 15.34 -28.12
CA TYR A 178 26.93 13.89 -28.19
C TYR A 178 28.29 13.48 -28.77
N TYR A 179 29.25 13.18 -27.89
CA TYR A 179 30.51 12.58 -28.30
C TYR A 179 30.28 11.12 -28.70
N SER A 180 30.08 10.93 -30.00
CA SER A 180 30.19 9.61 -30.61
C SER A 180 31.64 9.40 -31.04
N SER A 181 32.18 8.20 -30.84
CA SER A 181 33.55 7.86 -31.23
C SER A 181 33.79 7.82 -32.75
N VAL A 182 32.86 8.35 -33.56
CA VAL A 182 32.99 8.46 -35.02
C VAL A 182 33.26 9.89 -35.49
N ASP A 183 33.13 10.89 -34.61
CA ASP A 183 33.52 12.27 -34.89
C ASP A 183 34.81 12.61 -34.13
N GLU A 184 35.94 12.02 -34.53
CA GLU A 184 37.28 12.29 -33.98
C GLU A 184 37.89 13.63 -34.45
N GLU A 185 37.14 14.48 -35.17
CA GLU A 185 37.64 15.73 -35.74
C GLU A 185 37.33 16.99 -34.93
N GLN A 186 36.69 16.89 -33.76
CA GLN A 186 36.65 18.00 -32.81
C GLN A 186 37.89 17.95 -31.92
N ASP A 187 38.81 18.87 -32.18
CA ASP A 187 40.10 19.03 -31.51
C ASP A 187 39.86 19.27 -30.00
N LEU A 188 39.82 18.19 -29.22
CA LEU A 188 39.64 18.19 -27.77
C LEU A 188 40.66 19.13 -27.10
N ALA A 189 41.83 19.29 -27.73
CA ALA A 189 42.88 20.22 -27.33
C ALA A 189 42.47 21.69 -27.46
N GLU A 190 41.74 22.07 -28.51
CA GLU A 190 41.26 23.44 -28.73
C GLU A 190 40.13 23.79 -27.76
N TRP A 191 39.23 22.85 -27.48
CA TRP A 191 38.18 23.01 -26.45
C TRP A 191 38.77 23.16 -25.03
N LEU A 192 39.76 22.33 -24.67
CA LEU A 192 40.48 22.44 -23.39
C LEU A 192 41.27 23.75 -23.27
N ALA A 193 41.88 24.21 -24.37
CA ALA A 193 42.61 25.47 -24.40
C ALA A 193 41.68 26.68 -24.20
N GLY A 194 40.47 26.66 -24.76
CA GLY A 194 39.47 27.71 -24.56
C GLY A 194 38.93 27.79 -23.12
N GLN A 195 38.97 26.69 -22.37
CA GLN A 195 38.55 26.66 -20.97
C GLN A 195 39.63 27.17 -20.00
N ALA A 196 40.90 27.10 -20.40
CA ALA A 196 42.03 27.59 -19.60
C ALA A 196 42.10 29.13 -19.57
N ASP A 197 41.71 29.80 -20.66
CA ASP A 197 41.78 31.27 -20.78
C ASP A 197 40.65 32.00 -20.01
N SER A 198 39.63 31.27 -19.54
CA SER A 198 38.57 31.81 -18.68
C SER A 198 38.83 31.61 -17.18
N SER A 199 40.03 31.17 -16.78
CA SER A 199 40.32 30.74 -15.40
C SER A 199 41.26 31.66 -14.61
N GLU A 200 41.44 32.92 -15.03
CA GLU A 200 42.16 33.90 -14.19
C GLU A 200 41.25 34.74 -13.26
N ASP A 201 39.92 34.64 -13.34
CA ASP A 201 39.02 35.25 -12.34
C ASP A 201 38.06 34.20 -11.73
N GLU A 202 38.11 34.09 -10.40
CA GLU A 202 37.22 33.33 -9.50
C GLU A 202 37.32 31.78 -9.50
N PHE A 203 38.47 31.25 -9.09
CA PHE A 203 38.48 30.03 -8.26
C PHE A 203 38.09 30.39 -6.82
N SER A 204 36.82 30.76 -6.61
CA SER A 204 36.21 30.88 -5.29
C SER A 204 34.76 30.40 -5.33
N GLY A 205 34.58 29.10 -5.12
CA GLY A 205 33.25 28.52 -5.04
C GLY A 205 33.34 27.15 -4.41
N ALA A 206 33.40 27.12 -3.08
CA ALA A 206 33.12 25.91 -2.33
C ALA A 206 31.77 25.38 -2.81
N TYR A 207 31.72 24.11 -3.24
CA TYR A 207 30.47 23.43 -3.50
C TYR A 207 29.80 23.16 -2.13
N GLU A 208 29.16 24.16 -1.55
CA GLU A 208 28.13 23.91 -0.55
C GLU A 208 26.92 23.38 -1.32
N ALA A 209 26.74 22.06 -1.23
CA ALA A 209 25.47 21.46 -1.56
C ALA A 209 24.46 21.99 -0.52
N ASP A 210 23.69 23.00 -0.89
CA ASP A 210 22.53 23.39 -0.11
C ASP A 210 21.53 22.23 -0.12
N VAL A 211 21.51 21.51 1.00
CA VAL A 211 20.44 20.56 1.30
C VAL A 211 19.20 21.40 1.55
N ILE A 212 18.33 21.51 0.55
CA ILE A 212 17.00 22.08 0.73
C ILE A 212 16.27 21.19 1.74
N ASP A 213 16.10 21.69 2.97
CA ASP A 213 15.31 21.02 4.00
C ASP A 213 13.82 21.20 3.68
N LEU A 214 13.28 20.22 2.94
CA LEU A 214 11.88 20.15 2.52
C LEU A 214 10.89 20.09 3.70
N ALA A 215 11.36 19.98 4.96
CA ALA A 215 10.51 19.97 6.13
C ALA A 215 9.83 21.34 6.37
N THR A 216 10.45 22.44 5.97
CA THR A 216 9.99 23.80 6.29
C THR A 216 8.96 24.38 5.30
N GLU A 217 8.86 23.85 4.07
CA GLU A 217 7.88 24.33 3.08
C GLU A 217 6.49 23.69 3.23
N ILE A 218 6.37 22.59 3.97
CA ILE A 218 5.09 21.90 4.17
C ILE A 218 4.17 22.65 5.15
N GLU A 219 4.69 23.54 6.00
CA GLU A 219 3.88 24.33 6.93
C GLU A 219 3.07 25.46 6.27
N ASN A 220 3.32 25.80 5.00
CA ASN A 220 2.63 26.90 4.30
C ASN A 220 1.63 26.47 3.21
N ILE A 221 1.18 25.21 3.22
CA ILE A 221 0.06 24.79 2.37
C ILE A 221 -1.24 24.98 3.15
N ASP A 222 -1.97 26.05 2.81
CA ASP A 222 -3.33 26.31 3.29
C ASP A 222 -4.23 25.06 3.11
N PRO A 223 -4.99 24.64 4.13
CA PRO A 223 -5.76 23.39 4.09
C PRO A 223 -7.12 23.50 3.36
N THR A 224 -7.32 24.50 2.49
CA THR A 224 -8.56 24.64 1.71
C THR A 224 -8.30 25.07 0.27
N ALA A 225 -8.04 24.09 -0.59
CA ALA A 225 -8.32 24.11 -2.02
C ALA A 225 -8.58 22.68 -2.51
#